data_AF-A0AAV8XKK4-F1
#
_entry.id   AF-A0AAV8XKK4-F1
#
_cell.length_a   1.000
_cell.length_b   1.000
_cell.length_c   1.000
_cell.angle_alpha   90.00
_cell.angle_beta   90.00
_cell.angle_gamma   90.00
#
_symmetry.space_group_name_H-M   'P 1'
#
loop_
_entity.id
_entity.type
_entity.pdbx_description
1 polymer ?
#
loop_
_entity_poly.entity_id
_entity_poly.type
_entity_poly.pdbx_seq_one_letter_code
_entity_poly.pdbx_strand_id
1 'polypeptide(L)'
;MYPKKGKSVILVSSMHHSPTIDNSNKKPEIIMMYNDTKSGVDALDAKCALYSTSRRVNSRVIYQFALNGKIIRRLDFLRELGIQLIEEHLRLRMSNNKVPLKIRNMTGGHLRNTSFYFICIY
;
A
#
# COMPACT_ATOMS: atom_id res chain seq x y z
N MET A 1 -8.40 23.96 0.97
CA MET A 1 -8.93 24.60 -0.26
C MET A 1 -9.18 26.09 0.03
N TYR A 2 -8.84 27.00 -0.88
CA TYR A 2 -9.16 28.43 -0.77
C TYR A 2 -9.71 28.95 -2.11
N PRO A 3 -10.89 29.57 -2.17
CA PRO A 3 -11.45 30.06 -3.42
C PRO A 3 -10.60 31.21 -3.98
N LYS A 4 -10.28 31.15 -5.28
CA LYS A 4 -9.63 32.26 -5.98
C LYS A 4 -10.66 33.36 -6.26
N LYS A 5 -10.21 34.60 -6.43
CA LYS A 5 -11.08 35.73 -6.82
C LYS A 5 -11.90 35.35 -8.07
N GLY A 6 -13.22 35.57 -8.00
CA GLY A 6 -14.15 35.22 -9.08
C GLY A 6 -14.56 33.74 -9.15
N LYS A 7 -14.21 32.91 -8.15
CA LYS A 7 -14.64 31.52 -8.06
C LYS A 7 -15.34 31.25 -6.73
N SER A 8 -16.48 30.57 -6.78
CA SER A 8 -17.19 30.10 -5.59
C SER A 8 -16.97 28.60 -5.37
N VAL A 9 -17.03 28.17 -4.11
CA VAL A 9 -16.94 26.77 -3.71
C VAL A 9 -18.13 26.50 -2.80
N ILE A 10 -18.98 25.56 -3.20
CA ILE A 10 -20.15 25.15 -2.42
C ILE A 10 -19.85 23.78 -1.83
N LEU A 11 -20.02 23.65 -0.52
CA LEU A 11 -19.87 22.41 0.22
C LEU A 11 -21.19 22.10 0.91
N VAL A 12 -21.62 20.84 0.84
CA VAL A 12 -22.84 20.34 1.48
C VAL A 12 -22.46 19.16 2.36
N SER A 13 -22.97 19.12 3.58
CA SER A 13 -22.73 18.03 4.52
C SER A 13 -23.99 17.74 5.30
N SER A 14 -24.30 16.46 5.51
CA SER A 14 -25.34 15.98 6.42
C SER A 14 -24.85 15.80 7.86
N MET A 15 -23.56 16.01 8.13
CA MET A 15 -22.97 15.85 9.47
C MET A 15 -22.89 17.17 10.23
N HIS A 16 -22.71 18.29 9.53
CA HIS A 16 -22.58 19.62 10.13
C HIS A 16 -23.92 20.35 10.09
N HIS A 17 -24.66 20.29 11.20
CA HIS A 17 -25.98 20.92 11.34
C HIS A 17 -25.89 22.39 11.78
N SER A 18 -24.69 22.83 12.19
CA SER A 18 -24.43 24.19 12.69
C SER A 18 -23.30 24.84 11.91
N PRO A 19 -23.35 26.17 11.67
CA PRO A 19 -22.29 26.92 10.99
C PRO A 19 -21.14 27.24 11.95
N THR A 20 -20.45 26.21 12.44
CA THR A 20 -19.31 26.32 13.34
C THR A 20 -18.06 26.81 12.59
N ILE A 21 -17.38 27.78 13.19
CA ILE A 21 -16.10 28.31 12.69
C ILE A 21 -15.03 27.93 13.72
N ASP A 22 -13.97 27.29 13.26
CA ASP A 22 -12.83 27.00 14.11
C ASP A 22 -12.11 28.30 14.50
N ASN A 23 -11.82 28.46 15.79
CA ASN A 23 -11.29 29.68 16.36
C ASN A 23 -9.80 29.89 16.00
N SER A 24 -9.08 28.80 15.70
CA SER A 24 -7.66 28.84 15.37
C SER A 24 -7.41 29.27 13.91
N ASN A 25 -8.16 28.69 12.97
CA ASN A 25 -7.97 28.91 11.54
C ASN A 25 -8.96 29.90 10.92
N LYS A 26 -9.98 30.33 11.68
CA LYS A 26 -11.10 31.17 11.22
C LYS A 26 -11.80 30.59 9.99
N LYS A 27 -11.84 29.25 9.90
CA LYS A 27 -12.44 28.51 8.78
C LYS A 27 -13.66 27.74 9.27
N PRO A 28 -14.71 27.63 8.45
CA PRO A 28 -15.82 26.71 8.71
C PRO A 28 -15.33 25.28 8.92
N GLU A 29 -15.86 24.59 9.92
CA GLU A 29 -15.50 23.20 10.25
C GLU A 29 -15.69 22.25 9.05
N ILE A 30 -16.75 22.45 8.26
CA ILE A 30 -17.01 21.69 7.03
C ILE A 30 -15.86 21.77 6.02
N ILE A 31 -15.16 22.91 5.92
CA ILE A 31 -14.00 23.08 5.04
C ILE A 31 -12.80 22.31 5.60
N MET A 32 -12.64 22.27 6.91
CA MET A 32 -11.56 21.52 7.56
C MET A 32 -11.74 20.03 7.33
N MET A 33 -12.92 19.49 7.68
CA MET A 33 -13.23 18.07 7.48
C MET A 33 -13.12 17.64 6.01
N TYR A 34 -13.56 18.47 5.07
CA TYR A 34 -13.39 18.19 3.64
C TYR A 34 -11.92 18.09 3.23
N ASN A 35 -11.07 19.04 3.66
CA ASN A 35 -9.66 19.01 3.29
C ASN A 35 -8.92 17.81 3.89
N ASP A 36 -9.24 17.46 5.14
CA ASP A 36 -8.62 16.32 5.84
C ASP A 36 -8.96 15.01 5.12
N THR A 37 -10.22 14.81 4.75
CA THR A 37 -10.69 13.57 4.12
C THR A 37 -10.31 13.46 2.65
N LYS A 38 -10.35 14.56 1.88
CA LYS A 38 -9.96 14.58 0.47
C LYS A 38 -8.50 14.19 0.28
N SER A 39 -7.62 14.68 1.16
CA SER A 39 -6.19 14.40 1.09
C SER A 39 -5.87 12.89 1.13
N GLY A 40 -6.67 12.12 1.88
CA GLY A 40 -6.53 10.67 1.97
C GLY A 40 -6.90 9.93 0.67
N VAL A 41 -7.94 10.39 -0.02
CA VAL A 41 -8.37 9.83 -1.31
C VAL A 41 -7.34 10.13 -2.40
N ASP A 42 -6.85 11.37 -2.49
CA ASP A 42 -5.83 11.76 -3.48
C ASP A 42 -4.52 10.99 -3.27
N ALA A 43 -4.11 10.78 -2.00
CA ALA A 43 -2.93 9.98 -1.67
C ALA A 43 -3.10 8.49 -2.02
N LEU A 44 -4.31 7.94 -1.89
CA LEU A 44 -4.62 6.58 -2.34
C LEU A 44 -4.56 6.49 -3.86
N ASP A 45 -5.14 7.44 -4.58
CA ASP A 45 -5.19 7.46 -6.04
C ASP A 45 -3.79 7.58 -6.65
N ALA A 46 -2.96 8.48 -6.13
CA ALA A 46 -1.55 8.59 -6.53
C ALA A 46 -0.77 7.28 -6.34
N LYS A 47 -1.00 6.58 -5.22
CA LYS A 47 -0.37 5.26 -4.97
C LYS A 47 -0.91 4.16 -5.88
N CYS A 48 -2.19 4.23 -6.27
CA CYS A 48 -2.78 3.34 -7.26
C CYS A 48 -2.19 3.60 -8.65
N ALA A 49 -2.05 4.85 -9.07
CA ALA A 49 -1.49 5.23 -10.37
C ALA A 49 -0.03 4.78 -10.54
N LEU A 50 0.80 4.90 -9.50
CA LEU A 50 2.22 4.56 -9.57
C LEU A 50 2.51 3.04 -9.66
N TYR A 51 1.58 2.16 -9.26
CA TYR A 51 1.89 0.74 -9.03
C TYR A 51 0.71 -0.24 -9.30
N SER A 52 -0.17 0.07 -10.26
CA SER A 52 -1.42 -0.69 -10.48
C SER A 52 -1.23 -2.10 -11.06
N THR A 53 -1.86 -3.10 -10.41
CA THR A 53 -2.32 -4.37 -11.01
C THR A 53 -3.77 -4.68 -10.56
N SER A 54 -4.70 -3.86 -11.03
CA SER A 54 -6.15 -4.05 -11.22
C SER A 54 -7.09 -4.59 -10.10
N ARG A 55 -6.72 -5.14 -8.94
CA ARG A 55 -7.74 -5.54 -7.92
C ARG A 55 -7.41 -5.14 -6.49
N ARG A 56 -8.30 -4.32 -5.93
CA ARG A 56 -8.17 -3.54 -4.70
C ARG A 56 -8.58 -4.35 -3.47
N VAL A 57 -7.63 -5.12 -2.96
CA VAL A 57 -7.35 -5.10 -1.52
C VAL A 57 -5.88 -4.72 -1.43
N ASN A 58 -5.56 -3.61 -0.78
CA ASN A 58 -4.17 -3.18 -0.64
C ASN A 58 -3.54 -4.17 0.37
N SER A 59 -3.10 -5.34 -0.11
CA SER A 59 -2.57 -6.46 0.70
C SER A 59 -1.49 -6.00 1.66
N ARG A 60 -0.71 -4.99 1.26
CA ARG A 60 0.23 -4.26 2.12
C ARG A 60 -0.42 -3.60 3.34
N VAL A 61 -1.60 -3.00 3.21
CA VAL A 61 -2.34 -2.36 4.31
C VAL A 61 -2.84 -3.40 5.31
N ILE A 62 -3.36 -4.54 4.84
CA ILE A 62 -3.77 -5.63 5.74
C ILE A 62 -2.53 -6.21 6.44
N TYR A 63 -1.45 -6.45 5.69
CA TYR A 63 -0.18 -6.94 6.24
C TYR A 63 0.42 -5.99 7.29
N GLN A 64 0.40 -4.69 7.01
CA GLN A 64 0.79 -3.63 7.94
C GLN A 64 -0.06 -3.64 9.21
N PHE A 65 -1.38 -3.80 9.07
CA PHE A 65 -2.31 -3.84 10.19
C PHE A 65 -2.06 -5.08 11.07
N ALA A 66 -1.86 -6.25 10.45
CA ALA A 66 -1.51 -7.49 11.14
C ALA A 66 -0.18 -7.40 11.91
N LEU A 67 0.72 -6.51 11.50
CA LEU A 67 2.00 -6.24 12.15
C LEU A 67 1.95 -5.04 13.11
N ASN A 68 0.77 -4.76 13.68
CA ASN A 68 0.54 -3.67 14.65
C ASN A 68 1.00 -2.30 14.15
N GLY A 69 0.87 -2.04 12.85
CA GLY A 69 1.22 -0.74 12.27
C GLY A 69 2.71 -0.49 12.05
N LYS A 70 3.58 -1.51 12.16
CA LYS A 70 5.01 -1.42 11.83
C LYS A 70 5.21 -0.89 10.42
N ILE A 71 5.87 0.25 10.20
CA ILE A 71 6.03 0.87 8.87
C ILE A 71 6.86 -0.03 7.93
N ILE A 72 6.25 -0.48 6.83
CA ILE A 72 6.91 -1.31 5.81
C ILE A 72 6.92 -0.59 4.47
N ARG A 73 8.13 -0.46 3.89
CA ARG A 73 8.27 0.10 2.54
C ARG A 73 7.58 -0.83 1.56
N ARG A 74 6.85 -0.25 0.61
CA ARG A 74 6.13 -1.02 -0.42
C ARG A 74 7.06 -1.96 -1.20
N LEU A 75 8.30 -1.55 -1.45
CA LEU A 75 9.30 -2.38 -2.14
C LEU A 75 9.62 -3.66 -1.37
N ASP A 76 9.81 -3.56 -0.06
CA ASP A 76 10.13 -4.73 0.78
C ASP A 76 8.94 -5.71 0.79
N PHE A 77 7.72 -5.19 0.95
CA PHE A 77 6.50 -5.99 0.86
C PHE A 77 6.36 -6.71 -0.50
N LEU A 78 6.57 -6.01 -1.62
CA LEU A 78 6.45 -6.60 -2.95
C LEU A 78 7.53 -7.63 -3.24
N ARG A 79 8.76 -7.41 -2.75
CA ARG A 79 9.86 -8.37 -2.88
C ARG A 79 9.53 -9.67 -2.15
N GLU A 80 9.11 -9.56 -0.90
CA GLU A 80 8.78 -10.70 -0.06
C GLU A 80 7.59 -11.47 -0.64
N LEU A 81 6.52 -10.77 -1.01
CA LEU A 81 5.36 -11.37 -1.66
C LEU A 81 5.74 -12.07 -2.97
N GLY A 82 6.57 -11.44 -3.79
CA GLY A 82 7.03 -12.02 -5.05
C GLY A 82 7.78 -13.33 -4.85
N ILE A 83 8.63 -13.41 -3.82
CA ILE A 83 9.36 -14.63 -3.45
C ILE A 83 8.39 -15.72 -2.96
N GLN A 84 7.47 -15.38 -2.06
CA GLN A 84 6.50 -16.32 -1.52
C GLN A 84 5.60 -16.92 -2.61
N LEU A 85 5.20 -16.12 -3.60
CA LEU A 85 4.38 -16.58 -4.73
C LEU A 85 5.11 -17.55 -5.68
N ILE A 86 6.43 -17.44 -5.80
CA ILE A 86 7.21 -18.30 -6.73
C ILE A 86 7.83 -19.51 -6.03
N GLU A 87 7.94 -19.50 -4.70
CA GLU A 87 8.69 -20.49 -3.94
C GLU A 87 8.26 -21.94 -4.24
N GLU A 88 6.96 -22.22 -4.19
CA GLU A 88 6.44 -23.57 -4.47
C GLU A 88 6.77 -24.02 -5.89
N HIS A 89 6.56 -23.14 -6.88
CA HIS A 89 6.88 -23.41 -8.27
C HIS A 89 8.38 -23.63 -8.50
N LEU A 90 9.24 -22.91 -7.79
CA LEU A 90 10.69 -23.11 -7.84
C LEU A 90 11.08 -24.47 -7.25
N ARG A 91 10.48 -24.88 -6.13
CA ARG A 91 10.70 -26.21 -5.53
C ARG A 91 10.28 -27.34 -6.48
N LEU A 92 9.14 -27.20 -7.16
CA LEU A 92 8.68 -28.16 -8.18
C LEU A 92 9.59 -28.20 -9.42
N ARG A 93 10.15 -27.06 -9.85
CA ARG A 93 11.11 -27.03 -10.96
C ARG A 93 12.45 -27.66 -10.58
N MET A 94 12.86 -27.59 -9.31
CA MET A 94 14.09 -28.22 -8.81
C MET A 94 14.04 -29.75 -8.86
N SER A 95 12.88 -30.35 -8.62
CA SER A 95 12.71 -31.80 -8.68
C SER A 95 12.67 -32.34 -10.11
N ASN A 96 12.44 -31.49 -11.11
CA ASN A 96 12.44 -31.87 -12.51
C ASN A 96 13.87 -32.00 -13.08
N ASN A 97 14.26 -33.24 -13.43
CA ASN A 97 15.57 -33.57 -13.98
C ASN A 97 15.81 -33.04 -15.41
N LYS A 98 14.78 -32.57 -16.11
CA LYS A 98 14.87 -31.95 -17.44
C LYS A 98 15.24 -30.47 -17.40
N VAL A 99 15.19 -29.84 -16.24
CA VAL A 99 15.58 -28.43 -16.09
C VAL A 99 17.12 -28.34 -16.16
N PRO A 100 17.69 -27.45 -16.99
CA PRO A 100 19.13 -27.29 -17.11
C PRO A 100 19.81 -27.06 -15.76
N LEU A 101 20.97 -27.71 -15.57
CA LEU A 101 21.74 -27.68 -14.31
C LEU A 101 22.02 -26.26 -13.81
N LYS A 102 22.30 -25.32 -14.74
CA LYS A 102 22.52 -23.90 -14.44
C LYS A 102 21.30 -23.26 -13.79
N ILE A 103 20.11 -23.50 -14.32
CA ILE A 103 18.84 -22.97 -13.78
C ILE A 103 18.60 -23.58 -12.40
N ARG A 104 18.79 -24.90 -12.26
CA ARG A 104 18.64 -25.62 -10.99
C ARG A 104 19.60 -25.10 -9.90
N ASN A 105 20.83 -24.76 -10.26
CA ASN A 105 21.80 -24.16 -9.33
C ASN A 105 21.40 -22.73 -8.92
N MET A 106 20.90 -21.92 -9.87
CA MET A 106 20.40 -20.57 -9.58
C MET A 106 19.17 -20.58 -8.66
N THR A 107 18.20 -21.46 -8.93
CA THR A 107 17.00 -21.60 -8.11
C THR A 107 17.31 -22.17 -6.73
N GLY A 108 18.23 -23.14 -6.63
CA GLY A 108 18.69 -23.69 -5.36
C GLY A 108 19.51 -22.69 -4.52
N GLY A 109 20.18 -21.71 -5.13
CA GLY A 109 20.85 -20.62 -4.42
C GLY A 109 19.87 -19.59 -3.85
N HIS A 110 18.78 -19.31 -4.59
CA HIS A 110 17.73 -18.39 -4.13
C HIS A 110 16.93 -18.97 -2.97
N LEU A 111 16.49 -20.24 -3.07
CA LEU A 111 15.73 -20.92 -2.00
C LEU A 111 16.52 -21.07 -0.70
N ARG A 112 17.84 -21.23 -0.79
CA ARG A 112 18.71 -21.31 0.40
C ARG A 112 18.85 -19.97 1.11
N ASN A 113 18.90 -18.85 0.38
CA ASN A 113 18.93 -17.52 0.97
C ASN A 113 17.58 -17.12 1.57
N THR A 114 16.46 -17.47 0.94
CA THR A 114 15.11 -17.11 1.43
C THR A 114 14.75 -17.82 2.74
N SER A 115 15.23 -19.05 2.95
CA SER A 115 15.03 -19.77 4.22
C SER A 115 15.69 -19.06 5.42
N PHE A 116 16.79 -18.32 5.21
CA PHE A 116 17.42 -17.50 6.26
C PHE A 116 16.59 -16.26 6.63
N TYR A 117 15.93 -15.63 5.65
CA TYR A 117 15.07 -14.48 5.91
C TYR A 117 13.82 -14.86 6.70
N PHE A 118 13.24 -16.05 6.46
CA PHE A 118 12.08 -16.52 7.22
C PHE A 118 12.40 -16.84 8.69
N ILE A 119 13.62 -17.33 8.98
CA ILE A 119 14.08 -17.60 10.35
C ILE A 119 14.33 -16.30 11.13
N CYS A 120 14.74 -15.22 10.47
CA CYS A 120 14.99 -13.92 11.13
C CYS A 120 13.74 -13.05 11.32
N ILE A 121 12.56 -13.48 10.84
CA ILE A 121 11.29 -12.72 10.97
C ILE A 121 10.39 -13.28 12.08
N TYR A 122 10.75 -14.41 12.70
CA TYR A 122 10.09 -14.98 13.89
C TYR A 122 10.94 -14.82 15.15
#